data_AF-E3CYH3-F1
#
_entry.id   AF-E3CYH3-F1
#
_cell.length_a   1.000
_cell.length_b   1.000
_cell.length_c   1.000
_cell.angle_alpha   90.00
_cell.angle_beta   90.00
_cell.angle_gamma   90.00
#
_symmetry.space_group_name_H-M   'P 1'
#
loop_
_entity.id
_entity.type
_entity.pdbx_description
1 polymer ?
#
loop_
_entity_poly.entity_id
_entity_poly.type
_entity_poly.pdbx_seq_one_letter_code
_entity_poly.pdbx_strand_id
1 'polypeptide(L)'
;MGRSSVLACPSTEEVRFETQDAGIFRIPDVKTRLEALQSYFFPRLERVVMLLLGRTREVYGIDPFGDTVLRRRPSHRKDAREVKDYAEVFVGVCGRKNEEGLAVVHPDGTPFRYPPCELLLVVEPAGALRVSFRPFVYHVDGVYRRRVIREMRLAWQGLAPALVQARIAPNYYDAKLLESLGEPWVTWDSPPLPFPFGSHGWMRELVLPFVALYPLLDCGLRLARGEPSRLGILVRRLKASVAQWAEEGVPPLTQPPEASEEEPDLPEMESYRFLRPRKWWQVLSRDRYTCRLCGRSAERHGVVLHVDHIVPRSKGGTDEMDNLRTLCMKCNLGRSNLEEVQSEG
;
A
#
# COMPACT_ATOMS: atom_id res chain seq x y z
N MET A 1 13.98 -14.01 -20.17
CA MET A 1 13.72 -12.65 -20.65
C MET A 1 12.47 -12.14 -19.95
N GLY A 2 12.66 -11.39 -18.85
CA GLY A 2 11.58 -11.01 -17.93
C GLY A 2 10.77 -9.83 -18.48
N ARG A 3 9.46 -10.04 -18.63
CA ARG A 3 8.53 -8.99 -19.04
C ARG A 3 8.34 -7.99 -17.89
N SER A 4 8.69 -6.73 -18.14
CA SER A 4 8.37 -5.59 -17.29
C SER A 4 6.88 -5.28 -17.43
N SER A 5 6.10 -5.47 -16.37
CA SER A 5 4.67 -5.14 -16.34
C SER A 5 4.51 -3.64 -16.04
N VAL A 6 4.11 -2.85 -17.03
CA VAL A 6 3.73 -1.44 -16.86
C VAL A 6 2.32 -1.42 -16.28
N LEU A 7 2.18 -1.03 -15.00
CA LEU A 7 0.87 -0.88 -14.34
C LEU A 7 0.28 0.50 -14.65
N ALA A 8 -0.96 0.55 -15.13
CA ALA A 8 -1.69 1.79 -15.38
C ALA A 8 -2.02 2.54 -14.08
N CYS A 9 -1.94 3.87 -14.09
CA CYS A 9 -2.30 4.71 -12.93
C CYS A 9 -3.84 4.78 -12.78
N PRO A 10 -4.43 4.58 -11.60
CA PRO A 10 -5.88 4.64 -11.40
C PRO A 10 -6.41 6.09 -11.35
N SER A 11 -7.70 6.31 -11.58
CA SER A 11 -8.32 7.64 -11.50
C SER A 11 -8.51 8.12 -10.04
N THR A 12 -8.52 9.44 -9.81
CA THR A 12 -8.66 10.05 -8.47
C THR A 12 -10.03 9.87 -7.83
N GLU A 13 -11.09 9.68 -8.63
CA GLU A 13 -12.46 9.46 -8.12
C GLU A 13 -12.67 8.05 -7.56
N GLU A 14 -11.83 7.09 -7.93
CA GLU A 14 -11.94 5.67 -7.56
C GLU A 14 -11.31 5.33 -6.20
N VAL A 15 -10.67 6.29 -5.51
CA VAL A 15 -9.96 6.06 -4.24
C VAL A 15 -10.58 6.90 -3.11
N ARG A 16 -11.81 6.55 -2.71
CA ARG A 16 -12.58 7.27 -1.66
C ARG A 16 -12.77 6.45 -0.39
N PHE A 17 -11.93 6.62 0.62
CA PHE A 17 -12.14 5.95 1.90
C PHE A 17 -13.32 6.58 2.66
N GLU A 18 -14.21 5.77 3.21
CA GLU A 18 -15.40 6.19 3.95
C GLU A 18 -15.22 5.93 5.45
N THR A 19 -15.91 6.67 6.33
CA THR A 19 -15.81 6.53 7.81
C THR A 19 -15.92 5.09 8.31
N GLN A 20 -16.69 4.26 7.61
CA GLN A 20 -16.85 2.83 7.87
C GLN A 20 -15.59 1.98 7.60
N ASP A 21 -14.66 2.44 6.76
CA ASP A 21 -13.39 1.77 6.46
C ASP A 21 -12.47 1.70 7.68
N ALA A 22 -12.55 2.68 8.59
CA ALA A 22 -11.85 2.63 9.88
C ALA A 22 -12.42 1.55 10.82
N GLY A 23 -13.64 1.06 10.55
CA GLY A 23 -14.26 -0.05 11.29
C GLY A 23 -13.47 -1.36 11.16
N ILE A 24 -12.69 -1.54 10.09
CA ILE A 24 -11.86 -2.73 9.87
C ILE A 24 -10.87 -2.94 11.02
N PHE A 25 -10.28 -1.85 11.54
CA PHE A 25 -9.31 -1.91 12.63
C PHE A 25 -9.95 -2.31 13.98
N ARG A 26 -11.27 -2.13 14.12
CA ARG A 26 -12.04 -2.46 15.33
C ARG A 26 -12.57 -3.89 15.34
N ILE A 27 -12.42 -4.65 14.25
CA ILE A 27 -12.84 -6.06 14.19
C ILE A 27 -12.06 -6.85 15.26
N PRO A 28 -12.72 -7.47 16.26
CA PRO A 28 -12.02 -8.18 17.34
C PRO A 28 -11.34 -9.47 16.86
N ASP A 29 -11.98 -10.18 15.92
CA ASP A 29 -11.43 -11.40 15.35
C ASP A 29 -10.29 -11.09 14.37
N VAL A 30 -9.09 -11.55 14.74
CA VAL A 30 -7.85 -11.29 13.98
C VAL A 30 -7.95 -11.82 12.55
N LYS A 31 -8.50 -13.02 12.35
CA LYS A 31 -8.56 -13.63 11.02
C LYS A 31 -9.48 -12.84 10.09
N THR A 32 -10.67 -12.49 10.56
CA THR A 32 -11.64 -11.67 9.82
C THR A 32 -11.08 -10.29 9.52
N ARG A 33 -10.39 -9.66 10.49
CA ARG A 33 -9.71 -8.37 10.29
C ARG A 33 -8.67 -8.45 9.17
N LEU A 34 -7.83 -9.48 9.20
CA LEU A 34 -6.77 -9.67 8.19
C LEU A 34 -7.33 -9.95 6.80
N GLU A 35 -8.38 -10.76 6.69
CA GLU A 35 -9.04 -11.01 5.42
C GLU A 35 -9.68 -9.73 4.85
N ALA A 36 -10.31 -8.91 5.69
CA ALA A 36 -10.82 -7.60 5.29
C ALA A 36 -9.68 -6.66 4.86
N LEU A 37 -8.56 -6.62 5.60
CA LEU A 37 -7.39 -5.83 5.21
C LEU A 37 -6.86 -6.27 3.83
N GLN A 38 -6.78 -7.57 3.57
CA GLN A 38 -6.22 -8.11 2.33
C GLN A 38 -7.13 -7.99 1.12
N SER A 39 -8.42 -8.31 1.28
CA SER A 39 -9.38 -8.36 0.18
C SER A 39 -9.97 -7.01 -0.17
N TYR A 40 -10.01 -6.09 0.79
CA TYR A 40 -10.72 -4.82 0.64
C TYR A 40 -9.80 -3.62 0.80
N PHE A 41 -9.03 -3.57 1.88
CA PHE A 41 -8.32 -2.36 2.28
C PHE A 41 -7.05 -2.12 1.45
N PHE A 42 -6.18 -3.13 1.34
CA PHE A 42 -4.91 -3.00 0.63
C PHE A 42 -5.06 -2.65 -0.85
N PRO A 43 -5.92 -3.31 -1.66
CA PRO A 43 -6.05 -2.96 -3.08
C PRO A 43 -6.35 -1.47 -3.31
N ARG A 44 -7.07 -0.84 -2.39
CA ARG A 44 -7.42 0.58 -2.45
C ARG A 44 -6.26 1.48 -2.04
N LEU A 45 -5.52 1.10 -0.98
CA LEU A 45 -4.34 1.85 -0.55
C LEU A 45 -3.18 1.69 -1.56
N GLU A 46 -3.07 0.54 -2.22
CA GLU A 46 -2.15 0.29 -3.33
C GLU A 46 -2.40 1.27 -4.49
N ARG A 47 -3.66 1.57 -4.81
CA ARG A 47 -3.99 2.60 -5.81
C ARG A 47 -3.49 3.99 -5.41
N VAL A 48 -3.58 4.36 -4.12
CA VAL A 48 -2.97 5.60 -3.61
C VAL A 48 -1.47 5.58 -3.86
N VAL A 49 -0.79 4.47 -3.54
CA VAL A 49 0.66 4.34 -3.79
C VAL A 49 0.98 4.49 -5.27
N MET A 50 0.21 3.88 -6.17
CA MET A 50 0.43 4.01 -7.62
C MET A 50 0.27 5.47 -8.10
N LEU A 51 -0.73 6.20 -7.60
CA LEU A 51 -0.90 7.63 -7.86
C LEU A 51 0.30 8.45 -7.38
N LEU A 52 0.81 8.16 -6.18
CA LEU A 52 1.98 8.83 -5.62
C LEU A 52 3.24 8.54 -6.45
N LEU A 53 3.44 7.30 -6.90
CA LEU A 53 4.52 6.94 -7.83
C LEU A 53 4.38 7.65 -9.18
N GLY A 54 3.15 7.78 -9.69
CA GLY A 54 2.86 8.56 -10.90
C GLY A 54 3.34 10.01 -10.76
N ARG A 55 3.04 10.64 -9.62
CA ARG A 55 3.53 12.00 -9.33
C ARG A 55 5.05 12.06 -9.17
N THR A 56 5.64 11.08 -8.50
CA THR A 56 7.10 10.94 -8.38
C THR A 56 7.75 10.90 -9.76
N ARG A 57 7.20 10.13 -10.71
CA ARG A 57 7.68 10.07 -12.09
C ARG A 57 7.65 11.44 -12.78
N GLU A 58 6.57 12.18 -12.64
CA GLU A 58 6.41 13.51 -13.25
C GLU A 58 7.42 14.52 -12.69
N VAL A 59 7.55 14.57 -11.36
CA VAL A 59 8.48 15.49 -10.68
C VAL A 59 9.93 15.18 -11.03
N TYR A 60 10.26 13.90 -11.06
CA TYR A 60 11.64 13.47 -11.18
C TYR A 60 12.07 13.05 -12.57
N GLY A 61 11.18 12.85 -13.53
CA GLY A 61 11.53 12.35 -14.87
C GLY A 61 12.29 11.02 -14.82
N ILE A 62 11.91 10.12 -13.92
CA ILE A 62 12.47 8.76 -13.77
C ILE A 62 11.32 7.76 -13.72
N ASP A 63 11.60 6.47 -13.90
CA ASP A 63 10.61 5.41 -13.71
C ASP A 63 10.70 4.79 -12.29
N PRO A 64 9.84 5.21 -11.34
CA PRO A 64 9.83 4.64 -10.01
C PRO A 64 9.16 3.25 -9.96
N PHE A 65 8.39 2.86 -10.99
CA PHE A 65 7.69 1.58 -11.03
C PHE A 65 8.64 0.42 -11.37
N GLY A 66 9.62 0.65 -12.25
CA GLY A 66 10.67 -0.33 -12.54
C GLY A 66 11.62 -0.53 -11.35
N ASP A 67 11.96 0.55 -10.65
CA ASP A 67 12.97 0.57 -9.58
C ASP A 67 12.47 0.01 -8.24
N THR A 68 11.15 -0.03 -8.02
CA THR A 68 10.53 -0.42 -6.77
C THR A 68 9.56 -1.60 -6.91
N VAL A 69 9.18 -2.19 -5.79
CA VAL A 69 8.10 -3.17 -5.68
C VAL A 69 7.19 -2.81 -4.53
N LEU A 70 5.93 -3.20 -4.67
CA LEU A 70 4.93 -2.99 -3.65
C LEU A 70 5.22 -3.84 -2.40
N ARG A 71 5.13 -3.22 -1.24
CA ARG A 71 5.24 -3.84 0.08
C ARG A 71 3.97 -3.60 0.87
N ARG A 72 3.45 -4.63 1.53
CA ARG A 72 2.33 -4.49 2.47
C ARG A 72 2.50 -5.36 3.70
N ARG A 73 1.90 -4.91 4.80
CA ARG A 73 1.79 -5.64 6.06
C ARG A 73 0.44 -5.32 6.70
N PRO A 74 -0.23 -6.29 7.33
CA PRO A 74 0.10 -7.72 7.41
C PRO A 74 0.08 -8.43 6.04
N SER A 75 1.00 -9.40 5.88
CA SER A 75 1.07 -10.30 4.73
C SER A 75 1.07 -11.72 5.25
N HIS A 76 -0.09 -12.37 5.22
CA HIS A 76 -0.23 -13.77 5.64
C HIS A 76 -0.47 -14.63 4.42
N ARG A 77 0.19 -15.79 4.38
CA ARG A 77 -0.13 -16.84 3.42
C ARG A 77 -1.39 -17.57 3.88
N LYS A 78 -2.20 -18.07 2.94
CA LYS A 78 -3.47 -18.76 3.22
C LYS A 78 -3.30 -20.00 4.12
N ASP A 79 -2.10 -20.58 4.12
CA ASP A 79 -1.67 -21.79 4.82
C ASP A 79 -0.78 -21.52 6.04
N ALA A 80 -0.69 -20.27 6.51
CA ALA A 80 0.16 -19.93 7.65
C ALA A 80 -0.27 -20.70 8.92
N ARG A 81 0.67 -21.45 9.51
CA ARG A 81 0.46 -22.21 10.76
C ARG A 81 0.10 -21.31 11.95
N GLU A 82 0.55 -20.07 11.91
CA GLU A 82 0.29 -19.07 12.95
C GLU A 82 -0.04 -17.73 12.29
N VAL A 83 -1.08 -17.07 12.80
CA VAL A 83 -1.52 -15.76 12.33
C VAL A 83 -1.09 -14.73 13.38
N LYS A 84 -0.01 -14.01 13.09
CA LYS A 84 0.53 -12.97 13.97
C LYS A 84 0.01 -11.60 13.58
N ASP A 85 -0.77 -10.99 14.47
CA ASP A 85 -1.12 -9.58 14.35
C ASP A 85 -0.02 -8.72 14.98
N TYR A 86 0.72 -8.01 14.13
CA TYR A 86 1.79 -7.12 14.57
C TYR A 86 1.31 -5.70 14.86
N ALA A 87 -0.01 -5.45 14.79
CA ALA A 87 -0.64 -4.13 14.90
C ALA A 87 -0.15 -3.07 13.88
N GLU A 88 0.84 -3.39 13.04
CA GLU A 88 1.30 -2.57 11.92
C GLU A 88 0.48 -2.86 10.66
N VAL A 89 -0.22 -1.85 10.16
CA VAL A 89 -0.89 -1.88 8.85
C VAL A 89 -0.26 -0.86 7.94
N PHE A 90 0.33 -1.30 6.83
CA PHE A 90 0.92 -0.39 5.85
C PHE A 90 0.91 -0.97 4.44
N VAL A 91 0.97 -0.06 3.47
CA VAL A 91 1.26 -0.34 2.05
C VAL A 91 2.25 0.70 1.57
N GLY A 92 3.21 0.31 0.74
CA GLY A 92 4.19 1.23 0.19
C GLY A 92 5.09 0.57 -0.81
N VAL A 93 6.28 1.12 -0.95
CA VAL A 93 7.29 0.66 -1.90
C VAL A 93 8.63 0.40 -1.24
N CYS A 94 9.34 -0.57 -1.79
CA CYS A 94 10.71 -0.90 -1.43
C CYS A 94 11.48 -1.40 -2.65
N GLY A 95 12.75 -1.75 -2.47
CA GLY A 95 13.53 -2.35 -3.55
C GLY A 95 13.15 -3.80 -3.81
N ARG A 96 13.37 -4.25 -5.05
CA ARG A 96 13.38 -5.69 -5.37
C ARG A 96 14.42 -6.39 -4.49
N LYS A 97 14.10 -7.62 -4.05
CA LYS A 97 15.13 -8.52 -3.53
C LYS A 97 16.13 -8.77 -4.66
N ASN A 98 17.34 -8.27 -4.51
CA ASN A 98 18.40 -8.47 -5.49
C ASN A 98 19.35 -9.58 -4.99
N GLU A 99 19.75 -10.49 -5.87
CA GLU A 99 20.73 -11.55 -5.57
C GLU A 99 22.14 -10.98 -5.34
N GLU A 100 22.42 -9.76 -5.79
CA GLU A 100 23.74 -9.12 -5.68
C GLU A 100 23.80 -7.99 -4.63
N GLY A 101 22.70 -7.75 -3.91
CA GLY A 101 22.60 -6.64 -2.94
C GLY A 101 22.97 -7.00 -1.50
N LEU A 102 22.75 -6.04 -0.58
CA LEU A 102 22.96 -6.21 0.86
C LEU A 102 22.28 -7.47 1.42
N ALA A 103 22.99 -8.15 2.32
CA ALA A 103 22.51 -9.32 3.03
C ALA A 103 22.83 -9.18 4.53
N VAL A 104 21.93 -9.70 5.37
CA VAL A 104 22.24 -10.04 6.77
C VAL A 104 22.55 -11.53 6.80
N VAL A 105 23.57 -11.93 7.54
CA VAL A 105 23.89 -13.35 7.74
C VAL A 105 23.07 -13.85 8.94
N HIS A 106 22.25 -14.88 8.73
CA HIS A 106 21.54 -15.54 9.82
C HIS A 106 22.51 -16.28 10.76
N PRO A 107 22.10 -16.63 12.00
CA PRO A 107 22.94 -17.42 12.90
C PRO A 107 23.42 -18.76 12.32
N ASP A 108 22.68 -19.32 11.35
CA ASP A 108 23.02 -20.56 10.64
C ASP A 108 23.97 -20.36 9.45
N GLY A 109 24.46 -19.13 9.23
CA GLY A 109 25.36 -18.78 8.13
C GLY A 109 24.65 -18.47 6.81
N THR A 110 23.33 -18.63 6.73
CA THR A 110 22.58 -18.40 5.49
C THR A 110 22.41 -16.90 5.25
N PRO A 111 22.76 -16.37 4.06
CA PRO A 111 22.54 -14.96 3.74
C PRO A 111 21.06 -14.68 3.48
N PHE A 112 20.51 -13.70 4.19
CA PHE A 112 19.18 -13.15 3.95
C PHE A 112 19.27 -11.80 3.26
N ARG A 113 18.82 -11.74 2.01
CA ARG A 113 18.83 -10.53 1.20
C ARG A 113 17.52 -9.76 1.34
N TYR A 114 17.63 -8.46 1.54
CA TYR A 114 16.48 -7.59 1.82
C TYR A 114 16.70 -6.19 1.23
N PRO A 115 15.62 -5.49 0.87
CA PRO A 115 15.69 -4.07 0.56
C PRO A 115 15.97 -3.28 1.84
N PRO A 116 17.03 -2.45 1.89
CA PRO A 116 17.43 -1.78 3.13
C PRO A 116 16.52 -0.61 3.52
N CYS A 117 15.73 -0.11 2.57
CA CYS A 117 14.89 1.08 2.75
C CYS A 117 13.45 0.80 2.29
N GLU A 118 12.50 1.41 2.97
CA GLU A 118 11.06 1.35 2.64
C GLU A 118 10.44 2.75 2.71
N LEU A 119 9.50 3.05 1.81
CA LEU A 119 8.66 4.25 1.87
C LEU A 119 7.20 3.80 1.89
N LEU A 120 6.49 4.11 2.97
CA LEU A 120 5.25 3.47 3.36
C LEU A 120 4.14 4.50 3.59
N LEU A 121 2.91 4.09 3.29
CA LEU A 121 1.68 4.64 3.87
C LEU A 121 1.34 3.77 5.08
N VAL A 122 1.56 4.31 6.27
CA VAL A 122 1.29 3.62 7.54
C VAL A 122 -0.07 4.05 8.04
N VAL A 123 -0.95 3.07 8.27
CA VAL A 123 -2.29 3.28 8.83
C VAL A 123 -2.29 2.87 10.29
N GLU A 124 -2.66 3.81 11.13
CA GLU A 124 -2.84 3.60 12.55
C GLU A 124 -4.25 3.06 12.85
N PRO A 125 -4.38 2.05 13.71
CA PRO A 125 -5.68 1.52 14.13
C PRO A 125 -6.64 2.57 14.71
N ALA A 126 -6.10 3.66 15.26
CA ALA A 126 -6.86 4.77 15.80
C ALA A 126 -7.54 5.65 14.73
N GLY A 127 -7.27 5.42 13.44
CA GLY A 127 -7.85 6.20 12.34
C GLY A 127 -6.95 7.34 11.88
N ALA A 128 -5.67 7.05 11.66
CA ALA A 128 -4.76 8.00 11.02
C ALA A 128 -3.93 7.33 9.91
N LEU A 129 -3.54 8.09 8.89
CA LEU A 129 -2.56 7.67 7.88
C LEU A 129 -1.38 8.63 7.90
N ARG A 130 -0.17 8.12 7.76
CA ARG A 130 1.03 8.92 7.52
C ARG A 130 1.92 8.33 6.45
N VAL A 131 2.71 9.17 5.81
CA VAL A 131 3.85 8.74 5.00
C VAL A 131 5.03 8.50 5.93
N SER A 132 5.68 7.34 5.81
CA SER A 132 6.79 6.93 6.67
C SER A 132 7.93 6.42 5.81
N PHE A 133 9.09 7.04 5.94
CA PHE A 133 10.34 6.56 5.36
C PHE A 133 11.16 5.82 6.42
N ARG A 134 11.54 4.58 6.10
CA ARG A 134 12.41 3.74 6.91
C ARG A 134 13.77 3.65 6.20
N PRO A 135 14.78 4.44 6.59
CA PRO A 135 16.09 4.42 5.95
C PRO A 135 16.85 3.11 6.15
N PHE A 136 16.60 2.38 7.24
CA PHE A 136 17.25 1.10 7.54
C PHE A 136 16.24 0.12 8.15
N VAL A 137 15.74 -0.82 7.34
CA VAL A 137 14.71 -1.81 7.76
C VAL A 137 15.30 -2.93 8.64
N TYR A 138 16.61 -3.18 8.52
CA TYR A 138 17.37 -4.12 9.34
C TYR A 138 18.73 -3.52 9.68
N HIS A 139 19.51 -4.24 10.50
CA HIS A 139 20.92 -3.94 10.69
C HIS A 139 21.68 -4.09 9.35
N VAL A 140 22.04 -2.94 8.78
CA VAL A 140 22.91 -2.82 7.61
C VAL A 140 24.37 -2.65 8.04
N ASP A 141 25.31 -3.00 7.16
CA ASP A 141 26.73 -2.79 7.44
C ASP A 141 27.07 -1.29 7.57
N GLY A 142 28.11 -1.00 8.35
CA GLY A 142 28.52 0.37 8.64
C GLY A 142 29.03 1.15 7.42
N VAL A 143 29.54 0.48 6.38
CA VAL A 143 30.04 1.12 5.16
C VAL A 143 28.87 1.66 4.35
N TYR A 144 27.85 0.82 4.08
CA TYR A 144 26.62 1.26 3.43
C TYR A 144 25.96 2.41 4.19
N ARG A 145 25.80 2.27 5.51
CA ARG A 145 25.20 3.32 6.35
C ARG A 145 25.93 4.67 6.21
N ARG A 146 27.26 4.66 6.28
CA ARG A 146 28.08 5.87 6.11
C ARG A 146 27.94 6.48 4.71
N ARG A 147 27.83 5.66 3.65
CA ARG A 147 27.62 6.14 2.28
C ARG A 147 26.27 6.84 2.14
N VAL A 148 25.18 6.24 2.64
CA VAL A 148 23.85 6.85 2.63
C VAL A 148 23.85 8.19 3.36
N ILE A 149 24.40 8.22 4.59
CA ILE A 149 24.48 9.44 5.40
C ILE A 149 25.29 10.53 4.68
N ARG A 150 26.41 10.16 4.03
CA ARG A 150 27.24 11.10 3.28
C ARG A 150 26.45 11.74 2.13
N GLU A 151 25.76 10.94 1.31
CA GLU A 151 24.95 11.45 0.21
C GLU A 151 23.84 12.39 0.71
N MET A 152 23.14 12.00 1.79
CA MET A 152 22.10 12.83 2.40
C MET A 152 22.64 14.16 2.93
N ARG A 153 23.83 14.16 3.56
CA ARG A 153 24.50 15.39 4.02
C ARG A 153 24.85 16.33 2.88
N LEU A 154 25.40 15.80 1.79
CA LEU A 154 25.75 16.59 0.60
C LEU A 154 24.51 17.24 -0.05
N ALA A 155 23.38 16.54 -0.03
CA ALA A 155 22.13 17.04 -0.58
C ALA A 155 21.26 17.84 0.41
N TRP A 156 21.66 17.91 1.69
CA TRP A 156 20.78 18.37 2.78
C TRP A 156 20.28 19.79 2.59
N GLN A 157 21.16 20.74 2.24
CA GLN A 157 20.78 22.13 1.99
C GLN A 157 19.68 22.23 0.94
N GLY A 158 19.63 21.27 0.01
CA GLY A 158 18.60 21.23 -1.00
C GLY A 158 17.33 20.48 -0.65
N LEU A 159 17.45 19.46 0.20
CA LEU A 159 16.34 18.61 0.60
C LEU A 159 15.54 19.17 1.77
N ALA A 160 16.22 19.81 2.73
CA ALA A 160 15.64 20.25 3.99
C ALA A 160 14.40 21.15 3.85
N PRO A 161 14.35 22.14 2.94
CA PRO A 161 13.16 22.98 2.79
C PRO A 161 11.90 22.18 2.45
N ALA A 162 12.01 21.19 1.55
CA ALA A 162 10.89 20.34 1.17
C ALA A 162 10.43 19.44 2.32
N LEU A 163 11.38 18.88 3.10
CA LEU A 163 11.05 18.08 4.29
C LEU A 163 10.38 18.92 5.38
N VAL A 164 10.82 20.16 5.59
CA VAL A 164 10.20 21.10 6.55
C VAL A 164 8.79 21.47 6.11
N GLN A 165 8.59 21.78 4.82
CA GLN A 165 7.26 22.08 4.28
C GLN A 165 6.31 20.88 4.36
N ALA A 166 6.86 19.67 4.15
CA ALA A 166 6.16 18.40 4.36
C ALA A 166 5.98 18.04 5.84
N ARG A 167 6.54 18.84 6.77
CA ARG A 167 6.51 18.63 8.22
C ARG A 167 7.04 17.25 8.65
N ILE A 168 8.07 16.76 7.95
CA ILE A 168 8.69 15.48 8.27
C ILE A 168 9.41 15.59 9.61
N ALA A 169 9.21 14.59 10.47
CA ALA A 169 9.89 14.47 11.76
C ALA A 169 10.37 13.02 11.98
N PRO A 170 11.46 12.80 12.74
CA PRO A 170 11.83 11.46 13.16
C PRO A 170 10.86 10.93 14.23
N ASN A 171 10.77 9.62 14.38
CA ASN A 171 9.97 8.96 15.43
C ASN A 171 10.53 9.11 16.86
N TYR A 172 11.79 9.50 17.01
CA TYR A 172 12.41 9.76 18.31
C TYR A 172 12.25 11.24 18.69
N TYR A 173 11.72 11.49 19.89
CA TYR A 173 11.59 12.84 20.45
C TYR A 173 12.97 13.51 20.57
N ASP A 174 13.03 14.81 20.26
CA ASP A 174 14.21 15.70 20.33
C ASP A 174 15.34 15.52 19.30
N ALA A 175 15.30 14.49 18.45
CA ALA A 175 16.32 14.30 17.42
C ALA A 175 16.09 15.23 16.21
N LYS A 176 17.13 15.94 15.75
CA LYS A 176 17.09 16.57 14.41
C LYS A 176 17.12 15.49 13.33
N LEU A 177 16.38 15.71 12.24
CA LEU A 177 16.31 14.77 11.11
C LEU A 177 17.69 14.22 10.70
N LEU A 178 18.62 15.10 10.31
CA LEU A 178 19.92 14.66 9.81
C LEU A 178 20.77 13.90 10.85
N GLU A 179 20.62 14.23 12.14
CA GLU A 179 21.30 13.55 13.24
C GLU A 179 20.70 12.16 13.47
N SER A 180 19.37 12.04 13.34
CA SER A 180 18.63 10.78 13.56
C SER A 180 18.99 9.64 12.59
N LEU A 181 19.61 9.92 11.42
CA LEU A 181 20.03 8.88 10.47
C LEU A 181 21.07 7.91 11.03
N GLY A 182 21.77 8.30 12.10
CA GLY A 182 22.71 7.42 12.80
C GLY A 182 22.02 6.36 13.65
N GLU A 183 20.76 6.59 14.01
CA GLU A 183 20.03 5.81 14.99
C GLU A 183 19.42 4.54 14.38
N PRO A 184 19.47 3.40 15.10
CA PRO A 184 18.81 2.19 14.67
C PRO A 184 17.29 2.39 14.69
N TRP A 185 16.57 1.78 13.74
CA TRP A 185 15.10 1.78 13.68
C TRP A 185 14.45 3.17 13.56
N VAL A 186 15.21 4.20 13.20
CA VAL A 186 14.66 5.51 12.92
C VAL A 186 13.67 5.45 11.76
N THR A 187 12.55 6.15 11.91
CA THR A 187 11.62 6.43 10.82
C THR A 187 11.45 7.93 10.68
N TRP A 188 11.26 8.40 9.46
CA TRP A 188 10.94 9.78 9.15
C TRP A 188 9.50 9.84 8.68
N ASP A 189 8.65 10.45 9.48
CA ASP A 189 7.20 10.41 9.35
C ASP A 189 6.64 11.78 9.00
N SER A 190 5.66 11.82 8.11
CA SER A 190 4.77 12.97 7.97
C SER A 190 3.83 13.06 9.18
N PRO A 191 3.18 14.22 9.39
CA PRO A 191 2.11 14.30 10.38
C PRO A 191 1.01 13.27 10.09
N PRO A 192 0.37 12.71 11.13
CA PRO A 192 -0.77 11.84 10.95
C PRO A 192 -1.94 12.63 10.36
N LEU A 193 -2.51 12.11 9.28
CA LEU A 193 -3.71 12.63 8.65
C LEU A 193 -4.92 11.83 9.11
N PRO A 194 -6.06 12.47 9.42
CA PRO A 194 -7.28 11.74 9.75
C PRO A 194 -7.63 10.72 8.67
N PHE A 195 -7.79 9.47 9.07
CA PHE A 195 -8.18 8.37 8.20
C PHE A 195 -9.51 7.79 8.72
N PRO A 196 -10.53 7.67 7.86
CA PRO A 196 -10.52 7.82 6.40
C PRO A 196 -10.67 9.28 5.97
N PHE A 197 -10.14 9.61 4.79
CA PHE A 197 -10.08 11.00 4.32
C PHE A 197 -11.43 11.54 3.86
N GLY A 198 -11.73 12.79 4.21
CA GLY A 198 -12.82 13.56 3.57
C GLY A 198 -12.54 13.85 2.09
N SER A 199 -13.56 14.30 1.36
CA SER A 199 -13.53 14.48 -0.10
C SER A 199 -12.56 15.56 -0.63
N HIS A 200 -11.86 16.30 0.24
CA HIS A 200 -11.05 17.45 -0.18
C HIS A 200 -9.66 17.44 0.48
N GLY A 201 -8.61 17.66 -0.33
CA GLY A 201 -7.27 18.06 0.12
C GLY A 201 -6.30 16.95 0.58
N TRP A 202 -6.77 15.76 0.96
CA TRP A 202 -5.91 14.70 1.51
C TRP A 202 -4.79 14.23 0.58
N MET A 203 -5.03 14.21 -0.74
CA MET A 203 -4.01 13.83 -1.72
C MET A 203 -2.82 14.78 -1.66
N ARG A 204 -3.04 16.07 -1.44
CA ARG A 204 -1.95 17.06 -1.30
C ARG A 204 -1.08 16.75 -0.10
N GLU A 205 -1.70 16.40 1.02
CA GLU A 205 -1.03 16.07 2.28
C GLU A 205 -0.23 14.76 2.19
N LEU A 206 -0.50 13.88 1.21
CA LEU A 206 0.30 12.68 0.94
C LEU A 206 1.35 12.88 -0.16
N VAL A 207 1.02 13.65 -1.19
CA VAL A 207 1.89 13.88 -2.35
C VAL A 207 3.20 14.53 -1.93
N LEU A 208 3.14 15.65 -1.21
CA LEU A 208 4.34 16.40 -0.84
C LEU A 208 5.31 15.56 0.01
N PRO A 209 4.91 14.93 1.14
CA PRO A 209 5.83 14.12 1.93
C PRO A 209 6.33 12.88 1.16
N PHE A 210 5.48 12.20 0.40
CA PHE A 210 5.91 11.01 -0.36
C PHE A 210 6.94 11.37 -1.43
N VAL A 211 6.67 12.42 -2.22
CA VAL A 211 7.61 12.90 -3.24
C VAL A 211 8.89 13.37 -2.57
N ALA A 212 8.83 14.20 -1.51
CA ALA A 212 10.02 14.71 -0.83
C ALA A 212 10.91 13.61 -0.22
N LEU A 213 10.32 12.50 0.24
CA LEU A 213 11.05 11.36 0.81
C LEU A 213 11.54 10.36 -0.25
N TYR A 214 10.94 10.31 -1.44
CA TYR A 214 11.31 9.35 -2.49
C TYR A 214 12.79 9.39 -2.92
N PRO A 215 13.46 10.56 -3.09
CA PRO A 215 14.88 10.60 -3.41
C PRO A 215 15.77 9.86 -2.41
N LEU A 216 15.36 9.80 -1.14
CA LEU A 216 16.08 9.09 -0.09
C LEU A 216 15.94 7.57 -0.24
N LEU A 217 14.72 7.11 -0.57
CA LEU A 217 14.48 5.72 -0.95
C LEU A 217 15.37 5.33 -2.15
N ASP A 218 15.30 6.12 -3.23
CA ASP A 218 16.10 5.88 -4.44
C ASP A 218 17.59 5.78 -4.15
N CYS A 219 18.13 6.74 -3.38
CA CYS A 219 19.53 6.75 -2.95
C CYS A 219 19.91 5.44 -2.24
N GLY A 220 19.13 5.02 -1.26
CA GLY A 220 19.38 3.79 -0.51
C GLY A 220 19.34 2.55 -1.40
N LEU A 221 18.30 2.42 -2.24
CA LEU A 221 18.15 1.28 -3.14
C LEU A 221 19.30 1.18 -4.16
N ARG A 222 19.73 2.31 -4.74
CA ARG A 222 20.84 2.34 -5.70
C ARG A 222 22.17 1.97 -5.03
N LEU A 223 22.48 2.58 -3.89
CA LEU A 223 23.70 2.26 -3.15
C LEU A 223 23.76 0.80 -2.71
N ALA A 224 22.62 0.20 -2.38
CA ALA A 224 22.52 -1.22 -2.01
C ALA A 224 22.78 -2.17 -3.20
N ARG A 225 22.58 -1.70 -4.43
CA ARG A 225 22.93 -2.40 -5.68
C ARG A 225 24.35 -2.09 -6.15
N GLY A 226 25.11 -1.28 -5.41
CA GLY A 226 26.43 -0.81 -5.83
C GLY A 226 26.39 0.30 -6.89
N GLU A 227 25.21 0.80 -7.24
CA GLU A 227 25.04 1.86 -8.23
C GLU A 227 25.38 3.25 -7.65
N PRO A 228 25.80 4.22 -8.49
CA PRO A 228 26.00 5.59 -8.04
C PRO A 228 24.68 6.24 -7.63
N SER A 229 24.75 7.05 -6.58
CA SER A 229 23.65 7.90 -6.12
C SER A 229 23.31 8.96 -7.18
N ARG A 230 22.02 9.21 -7.38
CA ARG A 230 21.49 10.35 -8.15
C ARG A 230 20.77 11.38 -7.28
N LEU A 231 20.94 11.29 -5.95
CA LEU A 231 20.20 12.11 -4.97
C LEU A 231 20.31 13.61 -5.26
N GLY A 232 21.51 14.12 -5.56
CA GLY A 232 21.70 15.54 -5.88
C GLY A 232 20.99 16.02 -7.15
N ILE A 233 20.76 15.12 -8.13
CA ILE A 233 19.96 15.44 -9.32
C ILE A 233 18.48 15.52 -8.96
N LEU A 234 17.98 14.52 -8.22
CA LEU A 234 16.58 14.46 -7.79
C LEU A 234 16.21 15.63 -6.88
N VAL A 235 17.11 16.02 -5.97
CA VAL A 235 16.88 17.17 -5.06
C VAL A 235 16.79 18.50 -5.82
N ARG A 236 17.55 18.67 -6.90
CA ARG A 236 17.40 19.86 -7.77
C ARG A 236 16.04 19.90 -8.47
N ARG A 237 15.56 18.74 -8.96
CA ARG A 237 14.21 18.62 -9.56
C ARG A 237 13.12 18.88 -8.53
N LEU A 238 13.24 18.30 -7.32
CA LEU A 238 12.33 18.54 -6.20
C LEU A 238 12.20 20.04 -5.90
N LYS A 239 13.32 20.76 -5.79
CA LYS A 239 13.29 22.20 -5.50
C LYS A 239 12.47 22.98 -6.51
N ALA A 240 12.67 22.72 -7.80
CA ALA A 240 11.95 23.41 -8.87
C ALA A 240 10.44 23.16 -8.74
N SER A 241 10.03 21.90 -8.52
CA SER A 241 8.62 21.56 -8.35
C SER A 241 8.01 22.11 -7.06
N VAL A 242 8.73 22.08 -5.94
CA VAL A 242 8.24 22.61 -4.66
C VAL A 242 8.07 24.12 -4.70
N ALA A 243 8.99 24.85 -5.35
CA ALA A 243 8.85 26.29 -5.56
C ALA A 243 7.59 26.60 -6.39
N GLN A 244 7.40 25.88 -7.50
CA GLN A 244 6.18 26.00 -8.31
C GLN A 244 4.91 25.71 -7.48
N TRP A 245 4.90 24.65 -6.67
CA TRP A 245 3.74 24.29 -5.84
C TRP A 245 3.46 25.27 -4.71
N ALA A 246 4.46 26.06 -4.28
CA ALA A 246 4.26 27.11 -3.30
C ALA A 246 3.45 28.28 -3.89
N GLU A 247 3.62 28.55 -5.19
CA GLU A 247 2.95 29.63 -5.91
C GLU A 247 1.58 29.20 -6.46
N GLU A 248 1.50 28.03 -7.08
CA GLU A 248 0.32 27.57 -7.85
C GLU A 248 -0.53 26.55 -7.08
N GLY A 249 -0.02 26.06 -5.94
CA GLY A 249 -0.55 24.86 -5.29
C GLY A 249 -0.03 23.56 -5.96
N VAL A 250 -0.22 22.43 -5.30
CA VAL A 250 0.12 21.12 -5.90
C VAL A 250 -0.87 20.84 -7.03
N PRO A 251 -0.43 20.62 -8.28
CA PRO A 251 -1.33 20.32 -9.38
C PRO A 251 -2.19 19.11 -9.05
N PRO A 252 -3.46 19.07 -9.50
CA PRO A 252 -4.27 17.86 -9.39
C PRO A 252 -3.55 16.72 -10.11
N LEU A 253 -3.69 15.48 -9.60
CA LEU A 253 -3.20 14.29 -10.30
C LEU A 253 -3.91 14.24 -11.65
N THR A 254 -3.20 14.61 -12.71
CA THR A 254 -3.68 14.44 -14.07
C THR A 254 -3.88 12.95 -14.30
N GLN A 255 -4.96 12.63 -15.03
CA GLN A 255 -5.22 11.28 -15.51
C GLN A 255 -3.94 10.73 -16.16
N PRO A 256 -3.74 9.39 -16.16
CA PRO A 256 -2.65 8.78 -16.92
C PRO A 256 -2.60 9.39 -18.32
N PRO A 257 -1.42 9.54 -18.94
CA PRO A 257 -1.36 9.90 -20.36
C PRO A 257 -2.30 8.97 -21.13
N GLU A 258 -3.11 9.56 -22.01
CA GLU A 258 -4.06 8.82 -22.85
C GLU A 258 -3.34 7.61 -23.44
N ALA A 259 -3.89 6.43 -23.14
CA ALA A 259 -3.35 5.18 -23.63
C ALA A 259 -3.36 5.24 -25.17
N SER A 260 -2.21 5.00 -25.79
CA SER A 260 -2.16 4.64 -27.21
C SER A 260 -3.11 3.48 -27.45
N GLU A 261 -3.93 3.55 -28.50
CA GLU A 261 -5.05 2.65 -28.82
C GLU A 261 -4.67 1.16 -29.03
N GLU A 262 -3.39 0.82 -28.99
CA GLU A 262 -2.95 -0.58 -28.95
C GLU A 262 -2.95 -1.08 -27.50
N GLU A 263 -4.10 -1.60 -27.05
CA GLU A 263 -4.21 -2.35 -25.80
C GLU A 263 -3.26 -3.57 -25.84
N PRO A 264 -2.23 -3.63 -24.99
CA PRO A 264 -1.43 -4.84 -24.88
C PRO A 264 -2.28 -5.90 -24.18
N ASP A 265 -2.41 -7.07 -24.81
CA ASP A 265 -3.13 -8.24 -24.30
C ASP A 265 -2.57 -8.66 -22.93
N LEU A 266 -3.24 -8.19 -21.87
CA LEU A 266 -2.94 -8.51 -20.48
C LEU A 266 -3.59 -9.87 -20.17
N PRO A 267 -2.88 -10.84 -19.56
CA PRO A 267 -3.52 -12.07 -19.13
C PRO A 267 -4.65 -11.75 -18.14
N GLU A 268 -5.88 -12.13 -18.48
CA GLU A 268 -7.05 -11.97 -17.62
C GLU A 268 -6.77 -12.59 -16.24
N MET A 269 -6.60 -11.74 -15.23
CA MET A 269 -6.57 -12.17 -13.83
C MET A 269 -7.99 -12.56 -13.40
N GLU A 270 -8.37 -13.79 -13.72
CA GLU A 270 -9.71 -14.36 -13.57
C GLU A 270 -10.17 -14.59 -12.11
N SER A 271 -9.55 -13.98 -11.09
CA SER A 271 -9.86 -14.29 -9.69
C SER A 271 -10.43 -13.16 -8.83
N TYR A 272 -10.44 -11.88 -9.25
CA TYR A 272 -10.92 -10.81 -8.36
C TYR A 272 -11.48 -9.58 -9.08
N ARG A 273 -12.63 -9.70 -9.74
CA ARG A 273 -13.51 -8.55 -10.00
C ARG A 273 -14.41 -8.35 -8.76
N PHE A 274 -13.90 -7.68 -7.73
CA PHE A 274 -14.59 -7.44 -6.46
C PHE A 274 -15.94 -6.69 -6.63
N LEU A 275 -16.95 -7.07 -5.84
CA LEU A 275 -18.19 -6.31 -5.67
C LEU A 275 -17.89 -4.92 -5.06
N ARG A 276 -18.64 -3.89 -5.47
CA ARG A 276 -18.47 -2.54 -4.91
C ARG A 276 -18.66 -2.57 -3.38
N PRO A 277 -17.78 -1.92 -2.59
CA PRO A 277 -17.84 -1.83 -1.13
C PRO A 277 -19.23 -1.61 -0.53
N ARG A 278 -19.94 -0.60 -1.05
CA ARG A 278 -21.29 -0.25 -0.62
C ARG A 278 -22.26 -1.40 -0.82
N LYS A 279 -22.16 -2.11 -1.94
CA LYS A 279 -23.01 -3.25 -2.27
C LYS A 279 -22.70 -4.45 -1.38
N TRP A 280 -21.43 -4.70 -1.11
CA TRP A 280 -21.00 -5.74 -0.15
C TRP A 280 -21.56 -5.50 1.26
N TRP A 281 -21.43 -4.28 1.78
CA TRP A 281 -21.99 -3.90 3.09
C TRP A 281 -23.52 -3.93 3.10
N GLN A 282 -24.17 -3.48 2.03
CA GLN A 282 -25.63 -3.55 1.88
C GLN A 282 -26.14 -4.99 1.94
N VAL A 283 -25.44 -5.95 1.32
CA VAL A 283 -25.83 -7.37 1.35
C VAL A 283 -25.67 -7.95 2.75
N LEU A 284 -24.53 -7.71 3.42
CA LEU A 284 -24.32 -8.16 4.80
C LEU A 284 -25.35 -7.57 5.76
N SER A 285 -25.62 -6.27 5.64
CA SER A 285 -26.60 -5.57 6.47
C SER A 285 -28.02 -6.09 6.22
N ARG A 286 -28.43 -6.25 4.94
CA ARG A 286 -29.72 -6.85 4.56
C ARG A 286 -29.89 -8.23 5.17
N ASP A 287 -28.84 -9.04 5.14
CA ASP A 287 -28.84 -10.41 5.65
C ASP A 287 -28.60 -10.51 7.16
N ARG A 288 -28.60 -9.36 7.86
CA ARG A 288 -28.38 -9.26 9.31
C ARG A 288 -27.11 -9.98 9.75
N TYR A 289 -26.05 -9.87 8.96
CA TYR A 289 -24.76 -10.52 9.22
C TYR A 289 -24.91 -12.00 9.54
N THR A 290 -25.78 -12.68 8.79
CA THR A 290 -26.15 -14.07 9.00
C THR A 290 -26.06 -14.83 7.68
N CYS A 291 -25.41 -15.99 7.71
CA CYS A 291 -25.35 -16.90 6.56
C CYS A 291 -26.76 -17.28 6.14
N ARG A 292 -27.11 -16.98 4.88
CA ARG A 292 -28.41 -17.26 4.28
C ARG A 292 -28.66 -18.74 4.02
N LEU A 293 -27.64 -19.60 4.12
CA LEU A 293 -27.77 -21.04 4.01
C LEU A 293 -27.89 -21.75 5.36
N CYS A 294 -26.99 -21.49 6.31
CA CYS A 294 -26.95 -22.24 7.57
C CYS A 294 -27.41 -21.46 8.81
N GLY A 295 -27.83 -20.20 8.66
CA GLY A 295 -28.32 -19.37 9.75
C GLY A 295 -27.25 -18.94 10.77
N ARG A 296 -25.98 -19.30 10.58
CA ARG A 296 -24.89 -18.87 11.47
C ARG A 296 -24.53 -17.40 11.22
N SER A 297 -24.46 -16.64 12.30
CA SER A 297 -24.06 -15.23 12.31
C SER A 297 -22.63 -15.02 12.77
N ALA A 298 -21.99 -13.94 12.30
CA ALA A 298 -20.67 -13.55 12.78
C ALA A 298 -20.65 -13.33 14.31
N GLU A 299 -21.66 -12.66 14.86
CA GLU A 299 -21.75 -12.31 16.28
C GLU A 299 -21.92 -13.53 17.20
N ARG A 300 -22.97 -14.34 17.00
CA ARG A 300 -23.28 -15.48 17.89
C ARG A 300 -22.41 -16.72 17.69
N HIS A 301 -21.81 -16.89 16.52
CA HIS A 301 -21.15 -18.14 16.14
C HIS A 301 -19.68 -17.96 15.71
N GLY A 302 -19.17 -16.73 15.67
CA GLY A 302 -17.79 -16.44 15.26
C GLY A 302 -17.46 -16.89 13.83
N VAL A 303 -18.45 -17.00 12.95
CA VAL A 303 -18.23 -17.47 11.58
C VAL A 303 -17.85 -16.30 10.67
N VAL A 304 -16.87 -16.54 9.80
CA VAL A 304 -16.51 -15.60 8.73
C VAL A 304 -17.60 -15.61 7.67
N LEU A 305 -18.05 -14.42 7.26
CA LEU A 305 -19.10 -14.21 6.27
C LEU A 305 -18.51 -13.62 4.98
N HIS A 306 -19.03 -14.08 3.85
CA HIS A 306 -18.71 -13.61 2.51
C HIS A 306 -20.00 -13.23 1.79
N VAL A 307 -19.90 -12.34 0.82
CA VAL A 307 -20.97 -12.10 -0.15
C VAL A 307 -20.67 -12.95 -1.38
N ASP A 308 -21.65 -13.75 -1.77
CA ASP A 308 -21.59 -14.68 -2.88
C ASP A 308 -22.75 -14.42 -3.85
N HIS A 309 -22.54 -14.75 -5.12
CA HIS A 309 -23.56 -14.63 -6.16
C HIS A 309 -24.46 -15.86 -6.16
N ILE A 310 -25.78 -15.68 -6.12
CA ILE A 310 -26.74 -16.80 -6.18
C ILE A 310 -26.57 -17.52 -7.52
N VAL A 311 -26.75 -16.81 -8.64
CA VAL A 311 -26.30 -17.25 -9.96
C VAL A 311 -24.84 -16.83 -10.12
N PRO A 312 -23.89 -17.76 -10.26
CA PRO A 312 -22.47 -17.42 -10.45
C PRO A 312 -22.27 -16.51 -11.66
N ARG A 313 -21.32 -15.58 -11.59
CA ARG A 313 -21.00 -14.69 -12.71
C ARG A 313 -20.59 -15.45 -13.98
N SER A 314 -19.90 -16.59 -13.86
CA SER A 314 -19.54 -17.45 -15.00
C SER A 314 -20.76 -18.02 -15.74
N LYS A 315 -21.93 -18.04 -15.09
CA LYS A 315 -23.22 -18.44 -15.67
C LYS A 315 -24.12 -17.22 -15.96
N GLY A 316 -23.54 -16.03 -16.09
CA GLY A 316 -24.27 -14.78 -16.42
C GLY A 316 -24.89 -14.05 -15.23
N GLY A 317 -24.53 -14.41 -13.99
CA GLY A 317 -25.04 -13.76 -12.79
C GLY A 317 -24.70 -12.27 -12.71
N THR A 318 -25.69 -11.44 -12.36
CA THR A 318 -25.54 -9.99 -12.20
C THR A 318 -25.01 -9.62 -10.82
N ASP A 319 -24.52 -8.39 -10.68
CA ASP A 319 -24.18 -7.80 -9.37
C ASP A 319 -25.39 -7.17 -8.67
N GLU A 320 -26.61 -7.47 -9.10
CA GLU A 320 -27.80 -6.89 -8.49
C GLU A 320 -28.08 -7.49 -7.11
N MET A 321 -28.70 -6.69 -6.24
CA MET A 321 -28.86 -7.04 -4.82
C MET A 321 -29.60 -8.37 -4.64
N ASP A 322 -30.56 -8.67 -5.50
CA ASP A 322 -31.31 -9.92 -5.54
C ASP A 322 -30.44 -11.14 -5.88
N ASN A 323 -29.41 -10.98 -6.72
CA ASN A 323 -28.46 -12.04 -7.07
C ASN A 323 -27.30 -12.17 -6.07
N LEU A 324 -27.29 -11.41 -4.97
CA LEU A 324 -26.24 -11.48 -3.96
C LEU A 324 -26.78 -12.03 -2.64
N ARG A 325 -25.96 -12.81 -1.93
CA ARG A 325 -26.30 -13.35 -0.60
C ARG A 325 -25.08 -13.44 0.31
N THR A 326 -25.33 -13.38 1.62
CA THR A 326 -24.32 -13.60 2.65
C THR A 326 -24.18 -15.08 2.96
N LEU A 327 -22.99 -15.66 2.82
CA LEU A 327 -22.67 -17.05 3.17
C LEU A 327 -21.53 -17.11 4.19
N CYS A 328 -21.57 -18.07 5.11
CA CYS A 328 -20.38 -18.37 5.91
C CYS A 328 -19.34 -19.11 5.07
N MET A 329 -18.07 -19.01 5.45
CA MET A 329 -16.95 -19.65 4.73
C MET A 329 -17.21 -21.14 4.42
N LYS A 330 -17.78 -21.91 5.36
CA LYS A 330 -18.10 -23.32 5.16
C LYS A 330 -19.14 -23.54 4.05
N CYS A 331 -20.20 -22.74 4.04
CA CYS A 331 -21.25 -22.82 3.02
C CYS A 331 -20.75 -22.31 1.66
N ASN A 332 -19.93 -21.26 1.67
CA ASN A 332 -19.33 -20.70 0.47
C ASN A 332 -18.38 -21.70 -0.22
N LEU A 333 -17.51 -22.36 0.54
CA LEU A 333 -16.63 -23.41 0.04
C LEU A 333 -17.38 -24.67 -0.39
N GLY A 334 -18.49 -25.00 0.30
CA GLY A 334 -19.34 -26.12 -0.07
C GLY A 334 -19.97 -25.98 -1.45
N ARG A 335 -20.20 -24.75 -1.93
CA ARG A 335 -20.69 -24.50 -3.29
C ARG A 335 -19.65 -24.65 -4.38
N SER A 336 -18.37 -24.42 -4.08
CA SER A 336 -17.30 -24.61 -5.06
C SER A 336 -17.22 -26.05 -5.59
N ASN A 337 -17.89 -27.00 -4.91
CA ASN A 337 -17.92 -28.42 -5.27
C ASN A 337 -19.31 -28.97 -5.65
N LEU A 338 -20.37 -28.16 -5.69
CA LEU A 338 -21.72 -28.63 -6.00
C LEU A 338 -22.46 -27.64 -6.89
N GLU A 339 -22.80 -28.07 -8.11
CA GLU A 339 -23.76 -27.37 -8.95
C GLU A 339 -25.14 -27.43 -8.28
N GLU A 340 -25.77 -26.27 -8.05
CA GLU A 340 -27.14 -26.21 -7.54
C GLU A 340 -28.08 -26.76 -8.62
N VAL A 341 -28.62 -27.97 -8.41
CA VAL A 341 -29.79 -28.49 -9.12
C VAL A 341 -30.99 -27.67 -8.65
N GLN A 342 -31.64 -26.97 -9.59
CA GLN A 342 -32.89 -26.28 -9.32
C GLN A 342 -33.97 -27.32 -9.04
N SER A 343 -34.51 -27.34 -7.82
CA SER A 343 -35.78 -28.00 -7.53
C SER A 343 -36.89 -27.01 -7.87
N GLU A 344 -37.55 -27.20 -9.02
CA GLU A 344 -38.90 -26.67 -9.25
C GLU A 344 -39.91 -27.49 -8.45
N GLY A 345 -40.83 -26.82 -7.75
CA GLY A 345 -42.07 -27.41 -7.24
C GLY A 345 -42.01 -28.04 -5.87
#